data_AF-A0A3C0PE57-F1
#
_entry.id   AF-A0A3C0PE57-F1
#
_cell.length_a   1.000
_cell.length_b   1.000
_cell.length_c   1.000
_cell.angle_alpha   90.00
_cell.angle_beta   90.00
_cell.angle_gamma   90.00
#
_symmetry.space_group_name_H-M   'P 1'
#
loop_
_entity.id
_entity.type
_entity.pdbx_description
1 polymer ?
#
loop_
_entity_poly.entity_id
_entity_poly.type
_entity_poly.pdbx_seq_one_letter_code
_entity_poly.pdbx_strand_id
1 'polypeptide(L)'
;MAFSAPLEATQTNLFSETTAPTKTEDMLAPESYTGLSGFHKYWGKKPTESLSYLIENLTEEGDIVMDPFLGSGLISREALLRNRRFIGIDINPFSIEHSTFLLNLPSNKEYYKALLEIELRVAKEINQTYKTIEDRIASHFLWEENKIASIWIKPETGRNRIEISPTQEDFIQFEKYMGYSPRNFRNLTFFTNSRINVKPTMSVNDIFTGRAMHNIDLILDAISNYPPHIKRALLLTLTASSGQMSNMVFAIKNRGGNGKRNGVENKIEVGSWVIGYWLPETHFEINVWNCYKSRANKLLKALPDHDSKCYSVSNDHSKIILDNSDAWLVNSDCRKALRSIPAESVTLVCTDPPHSDRVPYLELSEMWNSILGYKVEFFDEIVVSNAKERLKSKSIYNSEMTEFFLETARVLKKDGYIALYFNARDEESWQYLKCIESTSGTLKFIGCFPMVYSATSVVQDNRKGAMKSDYVIVYRKSNETNGRILPDFLTKIANWSATFPEKE
;
A
#
# COMPACT_ATOMS: atom_id res chain seq x y z
N MET A 1 -19.58 22.33 3.29
CA MET A 1 -18.76 22.84 2.17
C MET A 1 -18.75 21.79 1.07
N ALA A 2 -19.05 22.18 -0.18
CA ALA A 2 -19.00 21.33 -1.38
C ALA A 2 -17.57 20.84 -1.69
N PHE A 3 -17.40 19.86 -2.58
CA PHE A 3 -16.05 19.56 -3.11
C PHE A 3 -15.41 20.84 -3.66
N SER A 4 -14.18 21.14 -3.24
CA SER A 4 -13.48 22.33 -3.73
C SER A 4 -13.28 22.20 -5.23
N ALA A 5 -13.67 23.23 -5.99
CA ALA A 5 -13.32 23.31 -7.40
C ALA A 5 -11.79 23.17 -7.55
N PRO A 6 -11.29 22.53 -8.62
CA PRO A 6 -9.87 22.48 -8.87
C PRO A 6 -9.34 23.91 -8.96
N LEU A 7 -8.46 24.30 -8.03
CA LEU A 7 -7.50 25.37 -8.29
C LEU A 7 -6.51 24.81 -9.31
N GLU A 8 -6.00 25.63 -10.23
CA GLU A 8 -4.85 25.25 -11.08
C GLU A 8 -3.83 24.53 -10.20
N ALA A 9 -3.59 23.25 -10.48
CA ALA A 9 -2.81 22.43 -9.57
C ALA A 9 -1.39 23.00 -9.50
N THR A 10 -0.98 23.52 -8.35
CA THR A 10 0.43 23.62 -8.03
C THR A 10 0.94 22.20 -7.86
N GLN A 11 1.43 21.61 -8.96
CA GLN A 11 2.11 20.33 -9.00
C GLN A 11 3.19 20.28 -7.91
N THR A 12 2.90 19.66 -6.78
CA THR A 12 3.95 19.05 -5.94
C THR A 12 4.25 17.69 -6.58
N ASN A 13 5.09 17.72 -7.62
CA ASN A 13 5.45 16.58 -8.47
C ASN A 13 6.40 15.63 -7.72
N LEU A 14 5.89 14.54 -7.15
CA LEU A 14 6.72 13.34 -6.92
C LEU A 14 6.80 12.43 -8.15
N PHE A 15 6.07 12.77 -9.21
CA PHE A 15 6.02 12.05 -10.48
C PHE A 15 5.93 13.06 -11.63
N SER A 16 6.74 14.12 -11.61
CA SER A 16 6.99 14.84 -12.86
C SER A 16 7.42 13.80 -13.89
N GLU A 17 7.01 13.97 -15.14
CA GLU A 17 7.66 13.31 -16.28
C GLU A 17 9.08 13.87 -16.41
N THR A 18 9.90 13.71 -15.37
CA THR A 18 11.25 14.22 -15.32
C THR A 18 12.07 13.33 -16.23
N THR A 19 12.38 13.86 -17.40
CA THR A 19 13.24 13.24 -18.41
C THR A 19 14.73 13.27 -18.02
N ALA A 20 15.06 13.86 -16.86
CA ALA A 20 16.42 13.92 -16.37
C ALA A 20 16.80 12.56 -15.74
N PRO A 21 17.96 11.98 -16.08
CA PRO A 21 18.44 10.76 -15.44
C PRO A 21 18.58 10.96 -13.93
N THR A 22 18.18 9.95 -13.18
CA THR A 22 18.31 9.87 -11.72
C THR A 22 19.78 9.71 -11.36
N LYS A 23 20.28 10.54 -10.44
CA LYS A 23 21.67 10.51 -10.00
C LYS A 23 21.80 9.73 -8.69
N THR A 24 23.03 9.31 -8.39
CA THR A 24 23.33 8.59 -7.14
C THR A 24 22.98 9.43 -5.90
N GLU A 25 23.13 10.76 -5.97
CA GLU A 25 22.82 11.68 -4.87
C GLU A 25 21.32 11.69 -4.53
N ASP A 26 20.44 11.48 -5.52
CA ASP A 26 18.99 11.47 -5.32
C ASP A 26 18.55 10.30 -4.42
N MET A 27 19.31 9.19 -4.44
CA MET A 27 19.06 8.03 -3.58
C MET A 27 19.42 8.27 -2.11
N LEU A 28 20.22 9.29 -1.80
CA LEU A 28 20.70 9.59 -0.45
C LEU A 28 19.74 10.48 0.35
N ALA A 29 18.87 11.21 -0.34
CA ALA A 29 17.89 12.10 0.26
C ALA A 29 16.52 11.97 -0.44
N PRO A 30 15.90 10.77 -0.43
CA PRO A 30 14.65 10.53 -1.13
C PRO A 30 13.52 11.40 -0.60
N GLU A 31 12.66 11.88 -1.50
CA GLU A 31 11.53 12.71 -1.14
C GLU A 31 10.45 11.91 -0.40
N SER A 32 9.77 12.56 0.55
CA SER A 32 8.64 11.97 1.26
C SER A 32 7.50 11.60 0.30
N TYR A 33 6.80 10.49 0.56
CA TYR A 33 5.64 10.09 -0.24
C TYR A 33 4.52 11.14 -0.20
N THR A 34 4.42 11.94 -1.25
CA THR A 34 3.33 12.91 -1.46
C THR A 34 2.57 12.61 -2.77
N GLY A 35 1.52 13.37 -3.07
CA GLY A 35 0.72 13.17 -4.28
C GLY A 35 0.17 11.73 -4.41
N LEU A 36 0.38 11.11 -5.57
CA LEU A 36 -0.12 9.77 -5.89
C LEU A 36 0.51 8.66 -5.02
N SER A 37 1.81 8.77 -4.67
CA SER A 37 2.50 7.77 -3.86
C SER A 37 2.08 7.86 -2.39
N GLY A 38 1.66 9.04 -1.94
CA GLY A 38 1.11 9.27 -0.60
C GLY A 38 -0.41 9.06 -0.48
N PHE A 39 -1.13 8.86 -1.59
CA PHE A 39 -2.59 8.85 -1.60
C PHE A 39 -3.18 7.63 -0.85
N HIS A 40 -2.75 6.42 -1.21
CA HIS A 40 -3.18 5.17 -0.58
C HIS A 40 -2.09 4.60 0.32
N LYS A 41 -2.46 4.04 1.47
CA LYS A 41 -1.53 3.34 2.36
C LYS A 41 -1.09 2.01 1.74
N TYR A 42 0.19 1.67 1.86
CA TYR A 42 0.68 0.31 1.60
C TYR A 42 1.94 0.11 2.45
N TRP A 43 2.18 -1.09 2.95
CA TRP A 43 3.35 -1.38 3.79
C TRP A 43 4.57 -1.63 2.91
N GLY A 44 5.75 -1.19 3.36
CA GLY A 44 7.02 -1.53 2.68
C GLY A 44 7.37 -0.70 1.45
N LYS A 45 6.61 0.36 1.11
CA LYS A 45 6.92 1.23 -0.06
C LYS A 45 8.39 1.64 -0.10
N LYS A 46 8.97 1.55 -1.30
CA LYS A 46 10.36 1.91 -1.59
C LYS A 46 10.44 3.28 -2.28
N PRO A 47 11.46 4.10 -1.98
CA PRO A 47 11.61 5.41 -2.58
C PRO A 47 11.77 5.33 -4.09
N THR A 48 11.07 6.19 -4.82
CA THR A 48 11.03 6.17 -6.29
C THR A 48 12.40 6.43 -6.90
N GLU A 49 13.24 7.23 -6.25
CA GLU A 49 14.61 7.56 -6.69
C GLU A 49 15.49 6.31 -6.74
N SER A 50 15.40 5.44 -5.73
CA SER A 50 16.15 4.18 -5.73
C SER A 50 15.65 3.22 -6.81
N LEU A 51 14.32 3.12 -7.00
CA LEU A 51 13.73 2.27 -8.04
C LEU A 51 14.15 2.76 -9.44
N SER A 52 14.03 4.06 -9.64
CA SER A 52 14.38 4.79 -10.86
C SER A 52 15.83 4.58 -11.26
N TYR A 53 16.75 4.83 -10.33
CA TYR A 53 18.19 4.67 -10.58
C TYR A 53 18.54 3.25 -11.03
N LEU A 54 17.98 2.24 -10.35
CA LEU A 54 18.23 0.84 -10.69
C LEU A 54 17.67 0.49 -12.08
N ILE A 55 16.46 0.93 -12.39
CA ILE A 55 15.85 0.70 -13.71
C ILE A 55 16.69 1.38 -14.81
N GLU A 56 17.07 2.64 -14.62
CA GLU A 56 17.85 3.40 -15.61
C GLU A 56 19.22 2.79 -15.91
N ASN A 57 19.92 2.31 -14.88
CA ASN A 57 21.30 1.85 -15.02
C ASN A 57 21.44 0.34 -15.26
N LEU A 58 20.39 -0.46 -15.01
CA LEU A 58 20.41 -1.92 -15.22
C LEU A 58 19.60 -2.37 -16.45
N THR A 59 18.94 -1.45 -17.16
CA THR A 59 18.15 -1.74 -18.36
C THR A 59 18.21 -0.62 -19.38
N GLU A 60 17.91 -0.94 -20.63
CA GLU A 60 17.70 0.03 -21.72
C GLU A 60 16.21 0.30 -21.96
N GLU A 61 15.86 1.30 -22.77
CA GLU A 61 14.48 1.45 -23.24
C GLU A 61 14.01 0.21 -24.02
N GLY A 62 12.73 -0.16 -23.88
CA GLY A 62 12.13 -1.36 -24.49
C GLY A 62 12.44 -2.68 -23.77
N ASP A 63 13.38 -2.70 -22.83
CA ASP A 63 13.64 -3.87 -21.99
C ASP A 63 12.46 -4.21 -21.08
N ILE A 64 12.43 -5.46 -20.61
CA ILE A 64 11.40 -5.95 -19.69
C ILE A 64 11.95 -5.90 -18.25
N VAL A 65 11.27 -5.14 -17.41
CA VAL A 65 11.45 -5.09 -15.95
C VAL A 65 10.33 -5.91 -15.30
N MET A 66 10.67 -6.71 -14.29
CA MET A 66 9.71 -7.54 -13.57
C MET A 66 9.74 -7.28 -12.06
N ASP A 67 8.55 -7.21 -11.45
CA ASP A 67 8.34 -7.28 -10.01
C ASP A 67 7.40 -8.45 -9.66
N PRO A 68 7.93 -9.57 -9.12
CA PRO A 68 7.16 -10.74 -8.71
C PRO A 68 6.48 -10.59 -7.33
N PHE A 69 6.63 -9.43 -6.67
CA PHE A 69 5.98 -9.08 -5.41
C PHE A 69 5.46 -7.62 -5.46
N LEU A 70 4.62 -7.35 -6.48
CA LEU A 70 4.25 -6.01 -6.96
C LEU A 70 3.93 -4.97 -5.88
N GLY A 71 3.23 -5.41 -4.84
CA GLY A 71 2.92 -4.64 -3.66
C GLY A 71 2.27 -3.29 -3.95
N SER A 72 3.02 -2.21 -3.69
CA SER A 72 2.51 -0.85 -3.87
C SER A 72 2.36 -0.42 -5.33
N GLY A 73 2.94 -1.17 -6.28
CA GLY A 73 2.87 -0.87 -7.72
C GLY A 73 3.84 0.21 -8.20
N LEU A 74 4.67 0.79 -7.33
CA LEU A 74 5.57 1.89 -7.70
C LEU A 74 6.60 1.45 -8.76
N ILE A 75 7.16 0.25 -8.67
CA ILE A 75 8.13 -0.28 -9.65
C ILE A 75 7.50 -0.33 -11.05
N SER A 76 6.23 -0.72 -11.16
CA SER A 76 5.52 -0.76 -12.45
C SER A 76 5.45 0.60 -13.13
N ARG A 77 5.14 1.64 -12.35
CA ARG A 77 5.03 3.01 -12.82
C ARG A 77 6.40 3.55 -13.22
N GLU A 78 7.42 3.35 -12.40
CA GLU A 78 8.78 3.84 -12.68
C GLU A 78 9.40 3.17 -13.91
N ALA A 79 9.11 1.89 -14.15
CA ALA A 79 9.56 1.18 -15.36
C ALA A 79 8.91 1.77 -16.62
N LEU A 80 7.60 1.95 -16.60
CA LEU A 80 6.82 2.43 -17.74
C LEU A 80 7.06 3.91 -18.07
N LEU A 81 7.24 4.77 -17.05
CA LEU A 81 7.65 6.17 -17.25
C LEU A 81 9.01 6.28 -17.96
N ARG A 82 9.84 5.24 -17.85
CA ARG A 82 11.14 5.13 -18.48
C ARG A 82 11.11 4.32 -19.78
N ASN A 83 9.94 4.12 -20.37
CA ASN A 83 9.78 3.37 -21.62
C ASN A 83 10.32 1.92 -21.54
N ARG A 84 10.28 1.29 -20.36
CA ARG A 84 10.46 -0.18 -20.23
C ARG A 84 9.10 -0.84 -20.28
N ARG A 85 9.05 -2.08 -20.74
CA ARG A 85 7.87 -2.95 -20.57
C ARG A 85 7.89 -3.56 -19.18
N PHE A 86 6.72 -3.90 -18.66
CA PHE A 86 6.61 -4.33 -17.27
C PHE A 86 5.85 -5.64 -17.06
N ILE A 87 6.36 -6.49 -16.17
CA ILE A 87 5.67 -7.68 -15.67
C ILE A 87 5.48 -7.54 -14.16
N GLY A 88 4.24 -7.49 -13.69
CA GLY A 88 3.89 -7.41 -12.28
C GLY A 88 3.10 -8.62 -11.82
N ILE A 89 3.57 -9.30 -10.78
CA ILE A 89 2.87 -10.43 -10.18
C ILE A 89 2.65 -10.14 -8.70
N ASP A 90 1.45 -10.40 -8.21
CA ASP A 90 1.18 -10.39 -6.77
C ASP A 90 0.04 -11.34 -6.43
N ILE A 91 0.17 -12.03 -5.32
CA ILE A 91 -0.91 -12.85 -4.77
C ILE A 91 -2.04 -12.00 -4.18
N ASN A 92 -1.75 -10.75 -3.83
CA ASN A 92 -2.72 -9.80 -3.32
C ASN A 92 -3.49 -9.12 -4.46
N PRO A 93 -4.81 -9.38 -4.60
CA PRO A 93 -5.59 -8.74 -5.65
C PRO A 93 -5.67 -7.21 -5.48
N PHE A 94 -5.58 -6.70 -4.25
CA PHE A 94 -5.47 -5.26 -4.01
C PHE A 94 -4.24 -4.66 -4.70
N SER A 95 -3.08 -5.33 -4.67
CA SER A 95 -1.85 -4.83 -5.31
C SER A 95 -2.04 -4.70 -6.83
N ILE A 96 -2.76 -5.63 -7.45
CA ILE A 96 -3.08 -5.58 -8.89
C ILE A 96 -4.02 -4.41 -9.19
N GLU A 97 -5.07 -4.23 -8.39
CA GLU A 97 -6.02 -3.14 -8.57
C GLU A 97 -5.36 -1.76 -8.36
N HIS A 98 -4.52 -1.63 -7.33
CA HIS A 98 -3.77 -0.40 -7.06
C HIS A 98 -2.72 -0.10 -8.13
N SER A 99 -2.01 -1.10 -8.64
CA SER A 99 -1.04 -0.93 -9.72
C SER A 99 -1.75 -0.54 -11.02
N THR A 100 -2.86 -1.20 -11.35
CA THR A 100 -3.65 -0.85 -12.56
C THR A 100 -4.15 0.59 -12.51
N PHE A 101 -4.47 1.12 -11.33
CA PHE A 101 -4.78 2.54 -11.13
C PHE A 101 -3.60 3.45 -11.45
N LEU A 102 -2.41 3.13 -10.92
CA LEU A 102 -1.19 3.91 -11.17
C LEU A 102 -0.79 3.93 -12.66
N LEU A 103 -1.20 2.92 -13.44
CA LEU A 103 -0.94 2.81 -14.87
C LEU A 103 -2.02 3.47 -15.75
N ASN A 104 -3.22 3.71 -15.21
CA ASN A 104 -4.36 4.24 -15.95
C ASN A 104 -5.12 5.23 -15.06
N LEU A 105 -4.51 6.40 -14.85
CA LEU A 105 -5.09 7.46 -14.03
C LEU A 105 -6.24 8.15 -14.77
N PRO A 106 -7.32 8.51 -14.06
CA PRO A 106 -8.30 9.45 -14.60
C PRO A 106 -7.75 10.88 -14.62
N SER A 107 -8.31 11.73 -15.49
CA SER A 107 -8.08 13.17 -15.34
C SER A 107 -8.74 13.69 -14.05
N ASN A 108 -8.19 14.78 -13.49
CA ASN A 108 -8.78 15.42 -12.32
C ASN A 108 -10.23 15.90 -12.61
N LYS A 109 -10.55 16.28 -13.85
CA LYS A 109 -11.86 16.77 -14.29
C LYS A 109 -12.91 15.66 -14.28
N GLU A 110 -12.59 14.51 -14.86
CA GLU A 110 -13.50 13.36 -14.87
C GLU A 110 -13.75 12.85 -13.45
N TYR A 111 -12.68 12.76 -12.65
CA TYR A 111 -12.78 12.37 -11.25
C TYR A 111 -13.63 13.36 -10.44
N TYR A 112 -13.41 14.67 -10.61
CA TYR A 112 -14.20 15.71 -9.94
C TYR A 112 -15.69 15.63 -10.30
N LYS A 113 -16.01 15.43 -11.58
CA LYS A 113 -17.39 15.25 -12.04
C LYS A 113 -18.06 14.06 -11.34
N ALA A 114 -17.37 12.92 -11.30
CA ALA A 114 -17.87 11.73 -10.61
C ALA A 114 -18.08 11.97 -9.10
N LEU A 115 -17.18 12.71 -8.45
CA LEU A 115 -17.34 13.08 -7.04
C LEU A 115 -18.58 13.93 -6.78
N LEU A 116 -18.89 14.91 -7.65
CA LEU A 116 -20.10 15.72 -7.52
C LEU A 116 -21.38 14.88 -7.65
N GLU A 117 -21.41 13.97 -8.62
CA GLU A 117 -22.53 13.05 -8.84
C GLU A 117 -22.75 12.12 -7.63
N ILE A 118 -21.68 11.58 -7.05
CA ILE A 118 -21.74 10.79 -5.82
C ILE A 118 -22.21 11.65 -4.64
N GLU A 119 -21.71 12.88 -4.47
CA GLU A 119 -22.15 13.78 -3.40
C GLU A 119 -23.66 14.02 -3.45
N LEU A 120 -24.18 14.31 -4.65
CA LEU A 120 -25.62 14.52 -4.86
C LEU A 120 -26.45 13.28 -4.51
N ARG A 121 -25.91 12.08 -4.76
CA ARG A 121 -26.62 10.82 -4.55
C ARG A 121 -26.65 10.38 -3.09
N VAL A 122 -25.53 10.44 -2.38
CA VAL A 122 -25.40 9.74 -1.08
C VAL A 122 -25.09 10.64 0.10
N ALA A 123 -24.53 11.85 -0.11
CA ALA A 123 -24.02 12.64 1.00
C ALA A 123 -25.13 13.06 1.98
N LYS A 124 -26.32 13.42 1.46
CA LYS A 124 -27.46 13.78 2.31
C LYS A 124 -27.89 12.60 3.16
N GLU A 125 -28.09 11.44 2.55
CA GLU A 125 -28.52 10.21 3.23
C GLU A 125 -27.52 9.78 4.31
N ILE A 126 -26.23 9.72 3.97
CA ILE A 126 -25.17 9.39 4.93
C ILE A 126 -25.17 10.37 6.10
N ASN A 127 -25.24 11.68 5.84
CA ASN A 127 -25.23 12.67 6.91
C ASN A 127 -26.47 12.59 7.81
N GLN A 128 -27.63 12.18 7.29
CA GLN A 128 -28.82 11.96 8.13
C GLN A 128 -28.62 10.86 9.17
N THR A 129 -27.72 9.89 8.94
CA THR A 129 -27.37 8.85 9.93
C THR A 129 -26.53 9.39 11.09
N TYR A 130 -25.96 10.59 10.94
CA TYR A 130 -25.10 11.28 11.91
C TYR A 130 -25.73 12.59 12.42
N LYS A 131 -27.02 12.83 12.14
CA LYS A 131 -27.73 14.04 12.57
C LYS A 131 -28.05 13.97 14.07
N THR A 132 -27.60 14.96 14.83
CA THR A 132 -27.88 15.09 16.26
C THR A 132 -29.26 15.69 16.51
N ILE A 133 -29.69 15.71 17.79
CA ILE A 133 -30.98 16.28 18.21
C ILE A 133 -31.17 17.77 17.83
N GLU A 134 -30.09 18.54 17.76
CA GLU A 134 -30.10 19.96 17.40
C GLU A 134 -30.10 20.21 15.88
N ASP A 135 -30.38 19.19 15.07
CA ASP A 135 -30.31 19.23 13.60
C ASP A 135 -28.91 19.59 13.06
N ARG A 136 -27.87 19.23 13.82
CA ARG A 136 -26.47 19.39 13.41
C ARG A 136 -25.88 18.06 13.00
N ILE A 137 -24.91 18.07 12.09
CA ILE A 137 -24.27 16.84 11.62
C ILE A 137 -23.01 16.57 12.46
N ALA A 138 -23.03 15.45 13.18
CA ALA A 138 -21.86 14.98 13.90
C ALA A 138 -20.74 14.60 12.92
N SER A 139 -19.53 15.02 13.29
CA SER A 139 -18.30 14.68 12.59
C SER A 139 -17.59 13.48 13.21
N HIS A 140 -17.65 13.35 14.54
CA HIS A 140 -17.04 12.27 15.30
C HIS A 140 -17.93 11.93 16.51
N PHE A 141 -17.94 10.66 16.90
CA PHE A 141 -18.46 10.16 18.16
C PHE A 141 -17.28 9.53 18.91
N LEU A 142 -16.97 10.05 20.11
CA LEU A 142 -16.01 9.43 21.00
C LEU A 142 -16.73 8.33 21.77
N TRP A 143 -16.25 7.10 21.62
CA TRP A 143 -16.74 5.94 22.33
C TRP A 143 -15.82 5.60 23.49
N GLU A 144 -16.41 5.23 24.63
CA GLU A 144 -15.76 4.54 25.73
C GLU A 144 -16.52 3.23 25.96
N GLU A 145 -15.90 2.13 25.54
CA GLU A 145 -16.53 0.82 25.45
C GLU A 145 -17.82 0.89 24.60
N ASN A 146 -18.98 0.65 25.20
CA ASN A 146 -20.29 0.63 24.54
C ASN A 146 -21.09 1.93 24.72
N LYS A 147 -20.45 3.01 25.22
CA LYS A 147 -21.10 4.29 25.46
C LYS A 147 -20.47 5.39 24.62
N ILE A 148 -21.32 6.23 24.03
CA ILE A 148 -20.88 7.50 23.45
C ILE A 148 -20.55 8.41 24.63
N ALA A 149 -19.30 8.86 24.72
CA ALA A 149 -18.81 9.76 25.75
C ALA A 149 -18.95 11.24 25.33
N SER A 150 -18.68 11.55 24.07
CA SER A 150 -18.92 12.90 23.51
C SER A 150 -19.15 12.88 22.01
N ILE A 151 -19.81 13.93 21.50
CA ILE A 151 -20.10 14.11 20.09
C ILE A 151 -19.44 15.40 19.61
N TRP A 152 -18.71 15.32 18.50
CA TRP A 152 -18.02 16.47 17.92
C TRP A 152 -18.69 16.93 16.63
N ILE A 153 -18.96 18.22 16.55
CA ILE A 153 -19.58 18.88 15.40
C ILE A 153 -18.57 19.84 14.76
N LYS A 154 -18.52 19.86 13.44
CA LYS A 154 -17.78 20.89 12.70
C LYS A 154 -18.55 22.21 12.79
N PRO A 155 -17.90 23.32 13.16
CA PRO A 155 -18.60 24.59 13.25
C PRO A 155 -19.03 25.08 11.86
N GLU A 156 -20.12 25.85 11.79
CA GLU A 156 -20.54 26.53 10.56
C GLU A 156 -19.54 27.63 10.15
N THR A 157 -18.97 28.32 11.15
CA THR A 157 -17.94 29.35 10.97
C THR A 157 -16.79 29.15 11.96
N GLY A 158 -15.55 29.35 11.51
CA GLY A 158 -14.35 29.15 12.32
C GLY A 158 -13.74 27.75 12.21
N ARG A 159 -12.67 27.51 12.98
CA ARG A 159 -11.87 26.26 12.93
C ARG A 159 -12.04 25.36 14.16
N ASN A 160 -12.68 25.87 15.22
CA ASN A 160 -12.77 25.17 16.49
C ASN A 160 -13.96 24.20 16.48
N ARG A 161 -13.69 22.93 16.75
CA ARG A 161 -14.74 21.92 16.94
C ARG A 161 -15.70 22.34 18.05
N ILE A 162 -16.97 21.98 17.92
CA ILE A 162 -17.97 22.07 18.98
C ILE A 162 -18.11 20.67 19.57
N GLU A 163 -17.99 20.55 20.89
CA GLU A 163 -18.15 19.29 21.62
C GLU A 163 -19.42 19.39 22.46
N ILE A 164 -20.30 18.39 22.33
CA ILE A 164 -21.56 18.29 23.06
C ILE A 164 -21.67 16.94 23.77
N SER A 165 -22.48 16.91 24.82
CA SER A 165 -22.86 15.67 25.49
C SER A 165 -23.89 14.90 24.64
N PRO A 166 -23.80 13.56 24.56
CA PRO A 166 -24.77 12.74 23.85
C PRO A 166 -26.11 12.73 24.58
N THR A 167 -27.19 12.62 23.79
CA THR A 167 -28.58 12.48 24.26
C THR A 167 -29.09 11.06 24.02
N GLN A 168 -30.22 10.69 24.64
CA GLN A 168 -30.83 9.38 24.44
C GLN A 168 -31.21 9.14 22.97
N GLU A 169 -31.61 10.20 22.26
CA GLU A 169 -31.92 10.19 20.85
C GLU A 169 -30.71 9.82 19.97
N ASP A 170 -29.50 10.28 20.33
CA ASP A 170 -28.26 9.93 19.61
C ASP A 170 -27.96 8.42 19.73
N PHE A 171 -28.22 7.83 20.91
CA PHE A 171 -28.14 6.39 21.11
C PHE A 171 -29.17 5.64 20.27
N ILE A 172 -30.45 6.06 20.31
CA ILE A 172 -31.52 5.44 19.52
C ILE A 172 -31.19 5.51 18.02
N GLN A 173 -30.63 6.61 17.54
CA GLN A 173 -30.23 6.74 16.13
C GLN A 173 -29.11 5.75 15.76
N PHE A 174 -28.13 5.55 16.63
CA PHE A 174 -27.09 4.54 16.45
C PHE A 174 -27.65 3.11 16.47
N GLU A 175 -28.51 2.81 17.44
CA GLU A 175 -29.11 1.47 17.64
C GLU A 175 -29.85 0.95 16.39
N LYS A 176 -30.46 1.85 15.61
CA LYS A 176 -31.11 1.52 14.32
C LYS A 176 -30.22 0.75 13.35
N TYR A 177 -28.91 0.95 13.43
CA TYR A 177 -27.95 0.34 12.52
C TYR A 177 -27.14 -0.80 13.16
N MET A 178 -27.25 -1.07 14.46
CA MET A 178 -26.40 -2.06 15.13
C MET A 178 -26.50 -3.46 14.52
N GLY A 179 -27.68 -3.84 14.02
CA GLY A 179 -27.91 -5.12 13.34
C GLY A 179 -27.65 -5.11 11.83
N TYR A 180 -27.10 -4.02 11.27
CA TYR A 180 -26.88 -3.92 9.84
C TYR A 180 -25.83 -4.92 9.36
N SER A 181 -26.18 -5.72 8.36
CA SER A 181 -25.26 -6.62 7.66
C SER A 181 -24.92 -6.04 6.30
N PRO A 182 -23.62 -5.86 5.97
CA PRO A 182 -23.22 -5.24 4.71
C PRO A 182 -23.59 -6.08 3.49
N ARG A 183 -23.98 -5.40 2.41
CA ARG A 183 -24.39 -6.01 1.13
C ARG A 183 -23.21 -6.24 0.20
N ASN A 184 -22.26 -5.30 0.14
CA ASN A 184 -21.18 -5.33 -0.84
C ASN A 184 -19.86 -5.90 -0.29
N PHE A 185 -19.76 -6.11 1.02
CA PHE A 185 -18.54 -6.63 1.64
C PHE A 185 -18.48 -8.15 1.48
N ARG A 186 -17.30 -8.69 1.19
CA ARG A 186 -17.02 -10.11 1.45
C ARG A 186 -16.80 -10.32 2.95
N ASN A 187 -17.20 -11.47 3.49
CA ASN A 187 -16.79 -11.89 4.83
C ASN A 187 -15.26 -11.90 4.96
N LEU A 188 -14.72 -11.35 6.05
CA LEU A 188 -13.30 -11.36 6.34
C LEU A 188 -12.81 -12.77 6.68
N THR A 189 -11.58 -13.06 6.29
CA THR A 189 -10.85 -14.26 6.67
C THR A 189 -9.63 -13.85 7.49
N PHE A 190 -9.68 -14.12 8.79
CA PHE A 190 -8.55 -13.90 9.70
C PHE A 190 -8.07 -15.20 10.32
N PHE A 191 -6.80 -15.19 10.75
CA PHE A 191 -6.17 -16.28 11.47
C PHE A 191 -5.76 -15.81 12.87
N THR A 192 -5.29 -16.70 13.73
CA THR A 192 -4.75 -16.28 15.03
C THR A 192 -3.40 -15.58 14.84
N ASN A 193 -3.41 -14.25 14.74
CA ASN A 193 -2.20 -13.48 14.46
C ASN A 193 -2.06 -12.28 15.40
N SER A 194 -1.21 -12.46 16.43
CA SER A 194 -0.94 -11.43 17.43
C SER A 194 -0.15 -10.22 16.92
N ARG A 195 0.54 -10.30 15.77
CA ARG A 195 1.28 -9.14 15.22
C ARG A 195 0.35 -8.05 14.74
N ILE A 196 -0.83 -8.47 14.30
CA ILE A 196 -1.85 -7.60 13.73
C ILE A 196 -3.14 -7.65 14.53
N ASN A 197 -3.12 -8.20 15.75
CA ASN A 197 -4.25 -8.22 16.69
C ASN A 197 -5.54 -8.83 16.11
N VAL A 198 -5.45 -9.93 15.36
CA VAL A 198 -6.62 -10.63 14.81
C VAL A 198 -6.77 -12.04 15.34
N LYS A 199 -8.02 -12.51 15.32
CA LYS A 199 -8.44 -13.87 15.66
C LYS A 199 -9.42 -14.38 14.59
N PRO A 200 -9.54 -15.70 14.37
CA PRO A 200 -10.46 -16.27 13.39
C PRO A 200 -11.94 -15.94 13.63
N THR A 201 -12.29 -15.54 14.86
CA THR A 201 -13.67 -15.18 15.23
C THR A 201 -14.03 -13.74 14.88
N MET A 202 -13.07 -12.91 14.46
CA MET A 202 -13.33 -11.51 14.10
C MET A 202 -14.00 -11.41 12.73
N SER A 203 -14.84 -10.40 12.58
CA SER A 203 -15.71 -10.14 11.44
C SER A 203 -15.70 -8.66 11.05
N VAL A 204 -16.37 -8.33 9.95
CA VAL A 204 -16.57 -6.92 9.53
C VAL A 204 -17.28 -6.10 10.61
N ASN A 205 -18.15 -6.71 11.42
CA ASN A 205 -18.90 -6.05 12.49
C ASN A 205 -18.02 -5.64 13.68
N ASP A 206 -16.85 -6.27 13.84
CA ASP A 206 -15.87 -5.87 14.85
C ASP A 206 -15.09 -4.64 14.37
N ILE A 207 -14.78 -4.58 13.07
CA ILE A 207 -13.97 -3.53 12.46
C ILE A 207 -14.77 -2.25 12.22
N PHE A 208 -16.05 -2.36 11.88
CA PHE A 208 -16.92 -1.23 11.54
C PHE A 208 -18.22 -1.27 12.34
N THR A 209 -18.71 -0.10 12.74
CA THR A 209 -20.09 0.00 13.24
C THR A 209 -21.08 -0.35 12.12
N GLY A 210 -22.25 -0.87 12.47
CA GLY A 210 -23.32 -1.13 11.49
C GLY A 210 -23.74 0.13 10.72
N ARG A 211 -23.69 1.30 11.37
CA ARG A 211 -23.89 2.60 10.72
C ARG A 211 -22.81 2.90 9.68
N ALA A 212 -21.53 2.66 10.00
CA ALA A 212 -20.44 2.86 9.06
C ALA A 212 -20.57 1.92 7.85
N MET A 213 -20.88 0.63 8.07
CA MET A 213 -21.09 -0.34 6.99
C MET A 213 -22.26 0.05 6.07
N HIS A 214 -23.39 0.47 6.64
CA HIS A 214 -24.52 0.98 5.86
C HIS A 214 -24.12 2.14 4.95
N ASN A 215 -23.40 3.11 5.50
CA ASN A 215 -22.95 4.28 4.74
C ASN A 215 -21.88 3.95 3.69
N ILE A 216 -21.00 2.97 3.97
CA ILE A 216 -20.02 2.49 2.99
C ILE A 216 -20.73 1.77 1.82
N ASP A 217 -21.77 0.98 2.09
CA ASP A 217 -22.58 0.35 1.05
C ASP A 217 -23.25 1.38 0.14
N LEU A 218 -23.77 2.49 0.69
CA LEU A 218 -24.33 3.58 -0.13
C LEU A 218 -23.29 4.13 -1.11
N ILE A 219 -22.05 4.33 -0.65
CA ILE A 219 -20.94 4.79 -1.52
C ILE A 219 -20.60 3.73 -2.58
N LEU A 220 -20.49 2.45 -2.20
CA LEU A 220 -20.21 1.35 -3.14
C LEU A 220 -21.29 1.23 -4.22
N ASP A 221 -22.56 1.30 -3.83
CA ASP A 221 -23.71 1.29 -4.74
C ASP A 221 -23.64 2.46 -5.73
N ALA A 222 -23.25 3.65 -5.26
CA ALA A 222 -23.08 4.83 -6.09
C ALA A 222 -21.92 4.70 -7.09
N ILE A 223 -20.84 4.00 -6.72
CA ILE A 223 -19.64 3.79 -7.55
C ILE A 223 -19.84 2.72 -8.64
N SER A 224 -20.77 1.78 -8.43
CA SER A 224 -20.92 0.55 -9.22
C SER A 224 -20.92 0.73 -10.75
N ASN A 225 -21.49 1.83 -11.26
CA ASN A 225 -21.76 2.05 -12.70
C ASN A 225 -20.77 3.00 -13.40
N TYR A 226 -19.68 3.42 -12.76
CA TYR A 226 -18.68 4.27 -13.42
C TYR A 226 -17.79 3.49 -14.41
N PRO A 227 -17.23 4.15 -15.44
CA PRO A 227 -16.22 3.56 -16.31
C PRO A 227 -15.03 3.00 -15.52
N PRO A 228 -14.35 1.93 -16.01
CA PRO A 228 -13.39 1.17 -15.20
C PRO A 228 -12.30 2.02 -14.50
N HIS A 229 -11.68 2.97 -15.20
CA HIS A 229 -10.59 3.78 -14.65
C HIS A 229 -11.10 4.79 -13.57
N ILE A 230 -12.27 5.40 -13.77
CA ILE A 230 -12.93 6.27 -12.78
C ILE A 230 -13.41 5.44 -11.58
N LYS A 231 -14.09 4.32 -11.84
CA LYS A 231 -14.58 3.39 -10.82
C LYS A 231 -13.46 2.96 -9.90
N ARG A 232 -12.32 2.57 -10.47
CA ARG A 232 -11.12 2.19 -9.73
C ARG A 232 -10.59 3.31 -8.83
N ALA A 233 -10.49 4.54 -9.35
CA ALA A 233 -10.07 5.69 -8.55
C ALA A 233 -11.00 5.97 -7.37
N LEU A 234 -12.31 5.83 -7.57
CA LEU A 234 -13.34 6.00 -6.54
C LEU A 234 -13.29 4.88 -5.49
N LEU A 235 -13.11 3.62 -5.91
CA LEU A 235 -12.96 2.47 -5.02
C LEU A 235 -11.68 2.57 -4.18
N LEU A 236 -10.56 2.94 -4.78
CA LEU A 236 -9.30 3.15 -4.06
C LEU A 236 -9.37 4.35 -3.11
N THR A 237 -10.18 5.36 -3.42
CA THR A 237 -10.49 6.44 -2.48
C THR A 237 -11.25 5.93 -1.27
N LEU A 238 -12.22 5.03 -1.47
CA LEU A 238 -12.93 4.39 -0.39
C LEU A 238 -11.99 3.56 0.48
N THR A 239 -11.20 2.65 -0.10
CA THR A 239 -10.25 1.82 0.68
C THR A 239 -9.18 2.65 1.38
N ALA A 240 -8.67 3.73 0.77
CA ALA A 240 -7.73 4.65 1.41
C ALA A 240 -8.33 5.45 2.59
N SER A 241 -9.67 5.51 2.67
CA SER A 241 -10.40 6.18 3.75
C SER A 241 -10.95 5.22 4.81
N SER A 242 -11.10 3.93 4.47
CA SER A 242 -11.72 2.89 5.31
C SER A 242 -11.12 2.76 6.72
N GLY A 243 -9.80 2.89 6.88
CA GLY A 243 -9.17 2.87 8.21
C GLY A 243 -9.67 3.97 9.15
N GLN A 244 -9.99 5.16 8.62
CA GLN A 244 -10.59 6.25 9.40
C GLN A 244 -12.11 6.14 9.56
N MET A 245 -12.75 5.17 8.89
CA MET A 245 -14.16 4.85 9.04
C MET A 245 -14.38 3.70 10.05
N SER A 246 -13.29 3.09 10.53
CA SER A 246 -13.30 1.89 11.37
C SER A 246 -13.27 2.22 12.85
N ASN A 247 -13.55 1.22 13.67
CA ASN A 247 -13.42 1.25 15.13
C ASN A 247 -11.95 1.28 15.60
N MET A 248 -10.97 1.21 14.68
CA MET A 248 -9.54 1.23 15.00
C MET A 248 -8.98 2.63 15.28
N VAL A 249 -9.79 3.69 15.14
CA VAL A 249 -9.34 5.06 15.33
C VAL A 249 -9.25 5.41 16.82
N PHE A 250 -8.10 5.12 17.43
CA PHE A 250 -7.88 5.38 18.85
C PHE A 250 -7.94 6.87 19.23
N ALA A 251 -8.32 7.13 20.47
CA ALA A 251 -8.20 8.46 21.08
C ALA A 251 -6.79 8.68 21.66
N ILE A 252 -6.16 9.80 21.31
CA ILE A 252 -4.86 10.20 21.87
C ILE A 252 -5.12 11.04 23.12
N LYS A 253 -4.76 10.51 24.29
CA LYS A 253 -4.77 11.22 25.57
C LYS A 253 -3.33 11.71 25.86
N ASN A 254 -3.12 13.04 25.90
CA ASN A 254 -1.84 13.72 26.22
C ASN A 254 -0.62 13.36 25.34
N ARG A 255 -0.26 14.23 24.37
CA ARG A 255 1.09 14.19 23.76
C ARG A 255 2.12 14.64 24.81
N GLY A 256 2.84 13.69 25.41
CA GLY A 256 3.99 13.96 26.29
C GLY A 256 5.21 14.54 25.56
N GLY A 257 5.06 15.63 24.81
CA GLY A 257 6.15 16.34 24.15
C GLY A 257 6.50 17.65 24.87
N ASN A 258 7.78 18.06 24.80
CA ASN A 258 8.40 19.24 25.43
C ASN A 258 7.87 20.62 24.94
N GLY A 259 6.58 20.72 24.61
CA GLY A 259 5.90 21.95 24.23
C GLY A 259 4.75 22.26 25.17
N LYS A 260 5.02 22.49 26.45
CA LYS A 260 4.05 23.12 27.35
C LYS A 260 3.80 24.56 26.87
N ARG A 261 2.83 24.73 25.97
CA ARG A 261 2.11 26.00 25.83
C ARG A 261 0.79 25.85 26.58
N ASN A 262 0.81 26.38 27.80
CA ASN A 262 -0.33 26.86 28.59
C ASN A 262 -1.48 25.86 28.86
N GLY A 263 -1.40 25.18 30.01
CA GLY A 263 -2.48 25.16 31.01
C GLY A 263 -3.87 24.60 30.67
N VAL A 264 -4.09 23.95 29.53
CA VAL A 264 -5.37 23.27 29.25
C VAL A 264 -5.22 21.78 29.55
N GLU A 265 -5.85 21.32 30.62
CA GLU A 265 -5.98 19.90 30.95
C GLU A 265 -6.74 19.13 29.85
N ASN A 266 -6.26 17.93 29.53
CA ASN A 266 -6.99 16.85 28.84
C ASN A 266 -7.58 17.14 27.44
N LYS A 267 -6.78 17.69 26.51
CA LYS A 267 -7.21 17.73 25.10
C LYS A 267 -7.09 16.36 24.43
N ILE A 268 -8.24 15.73 24.14
CA ILE A 268 -8.31 14.51 23.33
C ILE A 268 -8.12 14.87 21.85
N GLU A 269 -7.29 14.08 21.16
CA GLU A 269 -7.03 14.18 19.72
C GLU A 269 -7.38 12.86 18.99
N VAL A 270 -7.73 12.97 17.71
CA VAL A 270 -8.11 11.84 16.86
C VAL A 270 -6.85 11.14 16.36
N GLY A 271 -6.75 9.84 16.64
CA GLY A 271 -5.68 9.00 16.10
C GLY A 271 -5.89 8.64 14.63
N SER A 272 -5.11 7.67 14.17
CA SER A 272 -5.32 7.08 12.86
C SER A 272 -4.85 5.64 12.84
N TRP A 273 -5.41 4.83 11.96
CA TRP A 273 -5.02 3.43 11.83
C TRP A 273 -3.53 3.27 11.44
N VAL A 274 -2.70 2.77 12.35
CA VAL A 274 -1.24 2.61 12.16
C VAL A 274 -0.87 1.24 11.57
N ILE A 275 -1.02 0.15 12.32
CA ILE A 275 -0.78 -1.22 11.82
C ILE A 275 -1.59 -2.22 12.63
N GLY A 276 -2.08 -3.26 11.95
CA GLY A 276 -2.94 -4.29 12.54
C GLY A 276 -4.35 -3.82 12.85
N TYR A 277 -5.19 -4.73 13.33
CA TYR A 277 -6.60 -4.52 13.60
C TYR A 277 -6.88 -4.38 15.10
N TRP A 278 -6.05 -3.59 15.77
CA TRP A 278 -6.28 -3.30 17.18
C TRP A 278 -7.57 -2.48 17.34
N LEU A 279 -8.46 -2.97 18.21
CA LEU A 279 -9.72 -2.33 18.57
C LEU A 279 -9.57 -1.73 19.98
N PRO A 280 -9.40 -0.40 20.10
CA PRO A 280 -9.29 0.27 21.39
C PRO A 280 -10.65 0.40 22.08
N GLU A 281 -10.67 0.28 23.41
CA GLU A 281 -11.85 0.59 24.23
C GLU A 281 -12.29 2.05 24.06
N THR A 282 -11.33 2.99 24.01
CA THR A 282 -11.60 4.39 23.69
C THR A 282 -11.23 4.69 22.24
N HIS A 283 -12.23 4.88 21.38
CA HIS A 283 -12.04 5.10 19.96
C HIS A 283 -13.03 6.13 19.38
N PHE A 284 -12.77 6.57 18.16
CA PHE A 284 -13.65 7.45 17.41
C PHE A 284 -14.38 6.68 16.33
N GLU A 285 -15.70 6.84 16.29
CA GLU A 285 -16.45 6.64 15.05
C GLU A 285 -16.49 7.98 14.31
N ILE A 286 -16.01 8.00 13.06
CA ILE A 286 -15.97 9.20 12.24
C ILE A 286 -17.02 9.09 11.15
N ASN A 287 -17.70 10.20 10.86
CA ASN A 287 -18.66 10.28 9.77
C ASN A 287 -18.02 9.83 8.44
N VAL A 288 -18.58 8.76 7.85
CA VAL A 288 -18.08 8.10 6.65
C VAL A 288 -17.92 9.07 5.48
N TRP A 289 -18.89 9.95 5.23
CA TRP A 289 -18.79 10.94 4.16
C TRP A 289 -17.64 11.92 4.37
N ASN A 290 -17.40 12.36 5.61
CA ASN A 290 -16.26 13.22 5.94
C ASN A 290 -14.91 12.52 5.64
N CYS A 291 -14.79 11.23 5.98
CA CYS A 291 -13.60 10.43 5.69
C CYS A 291 -13.38 10.26 4.18
N TYR A 292 -14.42 9.86 3.45
CA TYR A 292 -14.37 9.69 1.99
C TYR A 292 -14.01 11.00 1.29
N LYS A 293 -14.72 12.09 1.61
CA LYS A 293 -14.50 13.42 1.04
C LYS A 293 -13.09 13.95 1.29
N SER A 294 -12.56 13.76 2.50
CA SER A 294 -11.19 14.16 2.85
C SER A 294 -10.16 13.45 1.97
N ARG A 295 -10.34 12.14 1.76
CA ARG A 295 -9.44 11.34 0.93
C ARG A 295 -9.61 11.64 -0.56
N ALA A 296 -10.84 11.84 -1.02
CA ALA A 296 -11.17 12.23 -2.39
C ALA A 296 -10.52 13.55 -2.78
N ASN A 297 -10.55 14.56 -1.90
CA ASN A 297 -9.87 15.84 -2.12
C ASN A 297 -8.35 15.69 -2.21
N LYS A 298 -7.75 14.75 -1.47
CA LYS A 298 -6.30 14.47 -1.58
C LYS A 298 -5.97 13.86 -2.94
N LEU A 299 -6.78 12.91 -3.42
CA LEU A 299 -6.57 12.35 -4.74
C LEU A 299 -6.80 13.37 -5.85
N LEU A 300 -7.87 14.16 -5.75
CA LEU A 300 -8.20 15.18 -6.73
C LEU A 300 -7.03 16.15 -6.97
N LYS A 301 -6.31 16.54 -5.91
CA LYS A 301 -5.11 17.38 -5.99
C LYS A 301 -3.89 16.68 -6.57
N ALA A 302 -3.84 15.35 -6.53
CA ALA A 302 -2.73 14.54 -7.00
C ALA A 302 -2.92 14.03 -8.44
N LEU A 303 -4.14 14.04 -8.96
CA LEU A 303 -4.46 13.63 -10.31
C LEU A 303 -4.05 14.71 -11.33
N PRO A 304 -3.68 14.31 -12.56
CA PRO A 304 -3.27 15.23 -13.61
C PRO A 304 -4.44 16.09 -14.11
N ASP A 305 -4.13 17.33 -14.51
CA ASP A 305 -5.10 18.31 -15.04
C ASP A 305 -5.44 18.09 -16.54
N HIS A 306 -4.73 17.15 -17.17
CA HIS A 306 -4.85 16.73 -18.57
C HIS A 306 -4.90 15.19 -18.65
N ASP A 307 -5.20 14.66 -19.84
CA ASP A 307 -5.20 13.22 -20.07
C ASP A 307 -3.78 12.67 -19.88
N SER A 308 -3.61 11.80 -18.87
CA SER A 308 -2.33 11.13 -18.65
C SER A 308 -2.08 10.02 -19.67
N LYS A 309 -0.80 9.74 -19.93
CA LYS A 309 -0.38 8.53 -20.64
C LYS A 309 -1.01 7.31 -19.95
N CYS A 310 -1.86 6.61 -20.71
CA CYS A 310 -2.49 5.36 -20.30
C CYS A 310 -1.66 4.21 -20.85
N TYR A 311 -1.31 3.26 -19.99
CA TYR A 311 -0.55 2.08 -20.38
C TYR A 311 -1.49 0.89 -20.61
N SER A 312 -1.32 0.24 -21.74
CA SER A 312 -2.02 -1.00 -22.09
C SER A 312 -1.62 -2.13 -21.15
N VAL A 313 -2.61 -2.68 -20.44
CA VAL A 313 -2.42 -3.82 -19.52
C VAL A 313 -3.07 -5.06 -20.13
N SER A 314 -2.26 -6.06 -20.44
CA SER A 314 -2.70 -7.37 -20.94
C SER A 314 -2.94 -8.34 -19.79
N ASN A 315 -3.81 -9.33 -20.02
CA ASN A 315 -3.94 -10.53 -19.16
C ASN A 315 -3.13 -11.72 -19.71
N ASP A 316 -2.47 -11.53 -20.86
CA ASP A 316 -1.70 -12.53 -21.58
C ASP A 316 -0.23 -12.09 -21.64
N HIS A 317 0.64 -12.89 -21.00
CA HIS A 317 2.08 -12.65 -20.93
C HIS A 317 2.75 -12.62 -22.31
N SER A 318 2.22 -13.36 -23.30
CA SER A 318 2.79 -13.42 -24.63
C SER A 318 2.79 -12.05 -25.32
N LYS A 319 1.80 -11.20 -25.00
CA LYS A 319 1.72 -9.84 -25.55
C LYS A 319 2.84 -8.93 -25.06
N ILE A 320 3.37 -9.16 -23.87
CA ILE A 320 4.55 -8.42 -23.40
C ILE A 320 5.78 -8.87 -24.16
N ILE A 321 5.97 -10.18 -24.31
CA ILE A 321 7.13 -10.72 -25.04
C ILE A 321 7.14 -10.24 -26.50
N LEU A 322 5.97 -10.21 -27.14
CA LEU A 322 5.79 -9.78 -28.54
C LEU A 322 5.70 -8.26 -28.73
N ASP A 323 5.91 -7.45 -27.69
CA ASP A 323 5.86 -5.98 -27.75
C ASP A 323 4.50 -5.41 -28.23
N ASN A 324 3.41 -6.08 -27.82
CA ASN A 324 2.04 -5.71 -28.16
C ASN A 324 1.27 -5.11 -26.96
N SER A 325 1.93 -4.92 -25.82
CA SER A 325 1.36 -4.33 -24.62
C SER A 325 2.47 -3.75 -23.73
N ASP A 326 2.14 -2.71 -22.97
CA ASP A 326 3.08 -2.05 -22.07
C ASP A 326 3.33 -2.87 -20.79
N ALA A 327 2.27 -3.45 -20.22
CA ALA A 327 2.36 -4.21 -18.97
C ALA A 327 1.48 -5.48 -18.91
N TRP A 328 1.97 -6.49 -18.21
CA TRP A 328 1.18 -7.66 -17.79
C TRP A 328 1.13 -7.67 -16.27
N LEU A 329 -0.07 -7.50 -15.71
CA LEU A 329 -0.32 -7.56 -14.28
C LEU A 329 -1.18 -8.79 -13.98
N VAL A 330 -0.73 -9.66 -13.08
CA VAL A 330 -1.42 -10.92 -12.80
C VAL A 330 -1.56 -11.19 -11.30
N ASN A 331 -2.78 -11.52 -10.88
CA ASN A 331 -3.05 -11.97 -9.52
C ASN A 331 -2.74 -13.46 -9.38
N SER A 332 -1.56 -13.81 -8.86
CA SER A 332 -1.11 -15.20 -8.75
C SER A 332 0.03 -15.33 -7.73
N ASP A 333 0.21 -16.54 -7.20
CA ASP A 333 1.51 -16.96 -6.65
C ASP A 333 2.59 -16.75 -7.73
N CYS A 334 3.66 -16.04 -7.36
CA CYS A 334 4.75 -15.71 -8.28
C CYS A 334 5.45 -16.95 -8.82
N ARG A 335 5.60 -18.02 -8.01
CA ARG A 335 6.23 -19.27 -8.45
C ARG A 335 5.44 -19.94 -9.57
N LYS A 336 4.11 -19.87 -9.52
CA LYS A 336 3.21 -20.40 -10.56
C LYS A 336 3.27 -19.54 -11.82
N ALA A 337 3.19 -18.22 -11.67
CA ALA A 337 3.20 -17.29 -12.80
C ALA A 337 4.54 -17.30 -13.56
N LEU A 338 5.67 -17.34 -12.84
CA LEU A 338 7.01 -17.38 -13.44
C LEU A 338 7.20 -18.55 -14.41
N ARG A 339 6.64 -19.73 -14.10
CA ARG A 339 6.72 -20.93 -14.96
C ARG A 339 6.09 -20.73 -16.34
N SER A 340 5.14 -19.80 -16.47
CA SER A 340 4.53 -19.45 -17.76
C SER A 340 5.39 -18.50 -18.60
N ILE A 341 6.34 -17.80 -17.99
CA ILE A 341 7.20 -16.84 -18.67
C ILE A 341 8.32 -17.57 -19.42
N PRO A 342 8.59 -17.26 -20.70
CA PRO A 342 9.71 -17.83 -21.43
C PRO A 342 11.06 -17.60 -20.75
N ALA A 343 11.97 -18.56 -20.90
CA ALA A 343 13.34 -18.40 -20.44
C ALA A 343 14.03 -17.21 -21.15
N GLU A 344 14.97 -16.58 -20.48
CA GLU A 344 15.82 -15.51 -21.06
C GLU A 344 15.04 -14.35 -21.71
N SER A 345 13.96 -13.91 -21.08
CA SER A 345 13.08 -12.86 -21.57
C SER A 345 13.14 -11.56 -20.77
N VAL A 346 13.48 -11.63 -19.48
CA VAL A 346 13.47 -10.49 -18.54
C VAL A 346 14.89 -9.92 -18.39
N THR A 347 15.04 -8.60 -18.48
CA THR A 347 16.36 -7.95 -18.32
C THR A 347 16.67 -7.69 -16.85
N LEU A 348 15.69 -7.19 -16.09
CA LEU A 348 15.83 -6.85 -14.68
C LEU A 348 14.65 -7.38 -13.86
N VAL A 349 14.95 -8.08 -12.78
CA VAL A 349 14.00 -8.29 -11.68
C VAL A 349 14.30 -7.29 -10.58
N CYS A 350 13.40 -6.33 -10.36
CA CYS A 350 13.52 -5.33 -9.29
C CYS A 350 12.34 -5.53 -8.34
N THR A 351 12.61 -5.90 -7.08
CA THR A 351 11.54 -6.37 -6.20
C THR A 351 11.84 -6.27 -4.71
N ASP A 352 10.79 -6.16 -3.90
CA ASP A 352 10.80 -6.10 -2.43
C ASP A 352 9.89 -7.21 -1.88
N PRO A 353 10.37 -8.46 -1.78
CA PRO A 353 9.56 -9.56 -1.27
C PRO A 353 9.22 -9.36 0.20
N PRO A 354 8.34 -10.18 0.79
CA PRO A 354 8.15 -10.21 2.23
C PRO A 354 9.46 -10.52 2.98
N HIS A 355 9.87 -9.66 3.92
CA HIS A 355 11.11 -9.81 4.68
C HIS A 355 10.96 -10.83 5.83
N SER A 356 10.73 -12.09 5.51
CA SER A 356 10.57 -13.18 6.49
C SER A 356 9.51 -12.81 7.55
N ASP A 357 9.88 -12.83 8.83
CA ASP A 357 9.01 -12.73 9.99
C ASP A 357 8.63 -11.30 10.39
N ARG A 358 8.27 -10.45 9.42
CA ARG A 358 8.00 -9.00 9.65
C ARG A 358 6.54 -8.60 9.45
N VAL A 359 6.01 -8.72 8.24
CA VAL A 359 4.72 -8.13 7.85
C VAL A 359 3.85 -9.17 7.14
N PRO A 360 2.65 -9.50 7.66
CA PRO A 360 1.68 -10.36 6.96
C PRO A 360 0.80 -9.52 6.01
N TYR A 361 1.25 -9.33 4.76
CA TYR A 361 0.67 -8.37 3.82
C TYR A 361 -0.77 -8.72 3.40
N LEU A 362 -1.07 -9.99 3.09
CA LEU A 362 -2.45 -10.39 2.76
C LEU A 362 -3.42 -10.15 3.92
N GLU A 363 -3.06 -10.58 5.13
CA GLU A 363 -3.93 -10.39 6.30
C GLU A 363 -4.16 -8.90 6.60
N LEU A 364 -3.13 -8.06 6.44
CA LEU A 364 -3.25 -6.61 6.62
C LEU A 364 -4.09 -5.92 5.55
N SER A 365 -4.12 -6.46 4.33
CA SER A 365 -4.95 -5.92 3.23
C SER A 365 -6.34 -6.54 3.15
N GLU A 366 -6.66 -7.50 4.01
CA GLU A 366 -7.92 -8.25 3.99
C GLU A 366 -9.16 -7.35 4.10
N MET A 367 -9.10 -6.28 4.90
CA MET A 367 -10.19 -5.29 4.96
C MET A 367 -10.41 -4.58 3.61
N TRP A 368 -9.34 -4.24 2.89
CA TRP A 368 -9.47 -3.64 1.56
C TRP A 368 -10.01 -4.64 0.55
N ASN A 369 -9.51 -5.88 0.57
CA ASN A 369 -9.98 -6.94 -0.31
C ASN A 369 -11.46 -7.29 -0.05
N SER A 370 -11.90 -7.25 1.20
CA SER A 370 -13.31 -7.41 1.57
C SER A 370 -14.20 -6.31 1.00
N ILE A 371 -13.81 -5.04 1.15
CA ILE A 371 -14.54 -3.89 0.59
C ILE A 371 -14.61 -3.95 -0.93
N LEU A 372 -13.53 -4.39 -1.58
CA LEU A 372 -13.45 -4.53 -3.04
C LEU A 372 -14.14 -5.81 -3.56
N GLY A 373 -14.57 -6.71 -2.66
CA GLY A 373 -15.19 -7.98 -3.02
C GLY A 373 -14.21 -9.02 -3.59
N TYR A 374 -12.89 -8.83 -3.43
CA TYR A 374 -11.89 -9.76 -3.93
C TYR A 374 -11.70 -10.97 -3.01
N LYS A 375 -11.59 -12.16 -3.63
CA LYS A 375 -11.16 -13.39 -2.96
C LYS A 375 -9.65 -13.38 -2.79
N VAL A 376 -9.18 -13.93 -1.68
CA VAL A 376 -7.76 -13.90 -1.30
C VAL A 376 -7.27 -15.32 -1.02
N GLU A 377 -6.20 -15.72 -1.70
CA GLU A 377 -5.56 -17.02 -1.51
C GLU A 377 -4.43 -16.91 -0.49
N PHE A 378 -4.73 -17.14 0.78
CA PHE A 378 -3.73 -16.95 1.86
C PHE A 378 -2.64 -18.02 1.89
N PHE A 379 -2.94 -19.27 1.54
CA PHE A 379 -2.00 -20.38 1.77
C PHE A 379 -0.80 -20.38 0.81
N ASP A 380 -0.94 -19.74 -0.34
CA ASP A 380 0.12 -19.65 -1.34
C ASP A 380 1.07 -18.44 -1.12
N GLU A 381 0.78 -17.54 -0.17
CA GLU A 381 1.63 -16.35 0.10
C GLU A 381 3.00 -16.78 0.65
N ILE A 382 4.08 -16.31 0.04
CA ILE A 382 5.43 -16.50 0.57
C ILE A 382 5.64 -15.54 1.74
N VAL A 383 5.56 -16.04 2.97
CA VAL A 383 5.68 -15.24 4.19
C VAL A 383 6.08 -16.14 5.36
N VAL A 384 6.56 -15.55 6.45
CA VAL A 384 6.60 -16.24 7.76
C VAL A 384 5.47 -15.67 8.62
N SER A 385 4.58 -16.54 9.09
CA SER A 385 3.43 -16.13 9.90
C SER A 385 3.42 -16.84 11.25
N ASN A 386 3.08 -16.10 12.30
CA ASN A 386 2.78 -16.64 13.63
C ASN A 386 1.37 -17.25 13.71
N ALA A 387 0.55 -17.11 12.67
CA ALA A 387 -0.69 -17.86 12.53
C ALA A 387 -0.39 -19.33 12.22
N LYS A 388 -0.54 -20.20 13.24
CA LYS A 388 -0.26 -21.64 13.12
C LYS A 388 -1.12 -22.29 12.05
N GLU A 389 -2.35 -21.80 11.89
CA GLU A 389 -3.32 -22.24 10.89
C GLU A 389 -2.79 -22.09 9.46
N ARG A 390 -1.90 -21.12 9.21
CA ARG A 390 -1.34 -20.87 7.88
C ARG A 390 -0.18 -21.80 7.52
N LEU A 391 0.42 -22.48 8.50
CA LEU A 391 1.56 -23.38 8.30
C LEU A 391 2.75 -22.70 7.61
N LYS A 392 3.03 -21.43 7.91
CA LYS A 392 4.08 -20.62 7.26
C LYS A 392 5.32 -20.45 8.15
N SER A 393 6.14 -21.49 8.20
CA SER A 393 7.40 -21.51 8.96
C SER A 393 8.57 -20.89 8.19
N LYS A 394 9.68 -20.58 8.89
CA LYS A 394 10.91 -20.08 8.25
C LYS A 394 11.54 -21.07 7.27
N SER A 395 11.47 -22.37 7.57
CA SER A 395 11.97 -23.41 6.66
C SER A 395 11.16 -23.44 5.36
N ILE A 396 9.83 -23.32 5.46
CA ILE A 396 8.95 -23.19 4.30
C ILE A 396 9.30 -21.92 3.53
N TYR A 397 9.36 -20.76 4.20
CA TYR A 397 9.75 -19.50 3.57
C TYR A 397 11.07 -19.59 2.80
N ASN A 398 12.13 -20.15 3.39
CA ASN A 398 13.41 -20.33 2.71
C ASN A 398 13.27 -21.24 1.47
N SER A 399 12.52 -22.35 1.57
CA SER A 399 12.26 -23.24 0.43
C SER A 399 11.49 -22.53 -0.69
N GLU A 400 10.43 -21.78 -0.36
CA GLU A 400 9.60 -21.06 -1.33
C GLU A 400 10.40 -19.92 -1.99
N MET A 401 11.24 -19.21 -1.23
CA MET A 401 12.14 -18.18 -1.77
C MET A 401 13.24 -18.77 -2.66
N THR A 402 13.81 -19.94 -2.31
CA THR A 402 14.76 -20.63 -3.19
C THR A 402 14.10 -21.03 -4.51
N GLU A 403 12.89 -21.59 -4.49
CA GLU A 403 12.13 -21.91 -5.71
C GLU A 403 11.88 -20.66 -6.57
N PHE A 404 11.45 -19.56 -5.94
CA PHE A 404 11.28 -18.27 -6.60
C PHE A 404 12.57 -17.81 -7.32
N PHE A 405 13.72 -17.88 -6.65
CA PHE A 405 14.99 -17.48 -7.25
C PHE A 405 15.44 -18.40 -8.39
N LEU A 406 15.17 -19.70 -8.32
CA LEU A 406 15.48 -20.65 -9.39
C LEU A 406 14.68 -20.35 -10.66
N GLU A 407 13.36 -20.11 -10.52
CA GLU A 407 12.54 -19.69 -11.65
C GLU A 407 12.94 -18.31 -12.17
N THR A 408 13.33 -17.39 -11.29
CA THR A 408 13.87 -16.08 -11.68
C THR A 408 15.15 -16.20 -12.50
N ALA A 409 16.08 -17.09 -12.09
CA ALA A 409 17.30 -17.36 -12.85
C ALA A 409 17.00 -17.88 -14.26
N ARG A 410 15.94 -18.68 -14.44
CA ARG A 410 15.52 -19.18 -15.75
C ARG A 410 15.02 -18.05 -16.66
N VAL A 411 14.13 -17.19 -16.17
CA VAL A 411 13.48 -16.14 -16.98
C VAL A 411 14.40 -14.95 -17.29
N LEU A 412 15.44 -14.72 -16.47
CA LEU A 412 16.42 -13.66 -16.74
C LEU A 412 17.21 -13.92 -18.03
N LYS A 413 17.39 -12.88 -18.84
CA LYS A 413 18.35 -12.86 -19.96
C LYS A 413 19.77 -13.15 -19.46
N LYS A 414 20.64 -13.63 -20.36
CA LYS A 414 22.08 -13.66 -20.08
C LYS A 414 22.53 -12.26 -19.67
N ASP A 415 23.33 -12.16 -18.60
CA ASP A 415 23.79 -10.91 -18.02
C ASP A 415 22.72 -10.00 -17.42
N GLY A 416 21.47 -10.47 -17.32
CA GLY A 416 20.38 -9.79 -16.62
C GLY A 416 20.59 -9.77 -15.10
N TYR A 417 19.88 -8.86 -14.43
CA TYR A 417 20.10 -8.54 -13.02
C TYR A 417 18.89 -8.84 -12.14
N ILE A 418 19.16 -9.15 -10.87
CA ILE A 418 18.19 -9.07 -9.78
C ILE A 418 18.63 -7.94 -8.87
N ALA A 419 17.75 -6.98 -8.60
CA ALA A 419 17.89 -6.01 -7.53
C ALA A 419 16.81 -6.28 -6.48
N LEU A 420 17.23 -6.81 -5.33
CA LEU A 420 16.35 -7.26 -4.26
C LEU A 420 16.44 -6.33 -3.06
N TYR A 421 15.33 -5.69 -2.69
CA TYR A 421 15.23 -5.00 -1.40
C TYR A 421 14.97 -6.03 -0.30
N PHE A 422 15.90 -6.17 0.66
CA PHE A 422 15.75 -7.15 1.73
C PHE A 422 16.47 -6.76 3.00
N ASN A 423 15.82 -7.04 4.14
CA ASN A 423 16.51 -7.04 5.42
C ASN A 423 15.82 -7.94 6.45
N ALA A 424 16.61 -8.74 7.17
CA ALA A 424 16.12 -9.61 8.23
C ALA A 424 17.04 -9.63 9.45
N ARG A 425 16.45 -9.81 10.64
CA ARG A 425 17.17 -9.74 11.93
C ARG A 425 18.00 -10.97 12.27
N ASP A 426 17.66 -12.10 11.67
CA ASP A 426 18.27 -13.39 11.98
C ASP A 426 18.89 -14.03 10.75
N GLU A 427 19.97 -14.76 10.98
CA GLU A 427 20.80 -15.42 9.97
C GLU A 427 20.02 -16.45 9.15
N GLU A 428 19.07 -17.15 9.77
CA GLU A 428 18.22 -18.16 9.13
C GLU A 428 17.39 -17.56 7.98
N SER A 429 16.94 -16.31 8.13
CA SER A 429 16.18 -15.61 7.09
C SER A 429 17.02 -15.20 5.88
N TRP A 430 18.35 -15.24 5.97
CA TRP A 430 19.27 -14.94 4.87
C TRP A 430 19.76 -16.20 4.14
N GLN A 431 19.42 -17.40 4.62
CA GLN A 431 19.99 -18.65 4.12
C GLN A 431 19.77 -18.85 2.62
N TYR A 432 18.55 -18.61 2.13
CA TYR A 432 18.26 -18.75 0.70
C TYR A 432 19.19 -17.88 -0.18
N LEU A 433 19.47 -16.63 0.23
CA LEU A 433 20.37 -15.72 -0.50
C LEU A 433 21.82 -16.22 -0.50
N LYS A 434 22.30 -16.74 0.64
CA LYS A 434 23.67 -17.22 0.77
C LYS A 434 23.90 -18.51 -0.03
N CYS A 435 22.88 -19.34 -0.20
CA CYS A 435 22.95 -20.60 -0.92
C CYS A 435 22.57 -20.50 -2.40
N ILE A 436 21.97 -19.41 -2.86
CA ILE A 436 21.41 -19.37 -4.22
C ILE A 436 22.47 -19.42 -5.32
N GLU A 437 23.67 -18.91 -5.09
CA GLU A 437 24.76 -18.98 -6.06
C GLU A 437 25.14 -20.43 -6.38
N SER A 438 25.28 -21.26 -5.34
CA SER A 438 25.62 -22.68 -5.51
C SER A 438 24.43 -23.47 -6.03
N THR A 439 23.21 -23.14 -5.58
CA THR A 439 21.99 -23.88 -5.94
C THR A 439 21.56 -23.62 -7.39
N SER A 440 21.63 -22.37 -7.85
CA SER A 440 21.23 -22.02 -9.23
C SER A 440 22.32 -22.31 -10.25
N GLY A 441 23.59 -22.31 -9.86
CA GLY A 441 24.75 -22.42 -10.75
C GLY A 441 25.01 -21.15 -11.59
N THR A 442 23.98 -20.38 -11.94
CA THR A 442 24.03 -19.25 -12.87
C THR A 442 23.87 -17.89 -12.22
N LEU A 443 23.29 -17.78 -11.02
CA LEU A 443 23.22 -16.49 -10.32
C LEU A 443 24.52 -16.24 -9.55
N LYS A 444 25.04 -15.02 -9.63
CA LYS A 444 26.23 -14.57 -8.90
C LYS A 444 25.89 -13.30 -8.14
N PHE A 445 26.16 -13.27 -6.83
CA PHE A 445 26.10 -12.03 -6.05
C PHE A 445 27.22 -11.11 -6.53
N ILE A 446 26.87 -9.88 -6.87
CA ILE A 446 27.85 -8.88 -7.32
C ILE A 446 28.08 -7.79 -6.28
N GLY A 447 27.10 -7.52 -5.41
CA GLY A 447 27.26 -6.61 -4.28
C GLY A 447 25.93 -6.13 -3.71
N CYS A 448 26.01 -5.26 -2.73
CA CYS A 448 24.85 -4.64 -2.10
C CYS A 448 25.16 -3.23 -1.60
N PHE A 449 24.12 -2.45 -1.34
CA PHE A 449 24.23 -1.14 -0.70
C PHE A 449 23.00 -0.87 0.20
N PRO A 450 23.14 -0.07 1.28
CA PRO A 450 22.01 0.31 2.11
C PRO A 450 21.10 1.30 1.39
N MET A 451 19.79 1.08 1.46
CA MET A 451 18.76 1.99 1.00
C MET A 451 18.38 2.97 2.11
N VAL A 452 18.31 4.26 1.76
CA VAL A 452 17.78 5.32 2.63
C VAL A 452 16.27 5.38 2.49
N TYR A 453 15.53 5.47 3.59
CA TYR A 453 14.07 5.63 3.57
C TYR A 453 13.66 7.09 3.37
N SER A 454 12.53 7.34 2.69
CA SER A 454 11.94 8.67 2.51
C SER A 454 11.30 9.26 3.78
N ALA A 455 11.00 8.41 4.76
CA ALA A 455 10.56 8.78 6.10
C ALA A 455 10.79 7.63 7.08
N THR A 456 11.00 7.93 8.36
CA THR A 456 11.02 6.90 9.40
C THR A 456 9.59 6.42 9.69
N SER A 457 9.43 5.11 9.88
CA SER A 457 8.14 4.55 10.29
C SER A 457 7.92 4.70 11.80
N VAL A 458 6.66 4.79 12.23
CA VAL A 458 6.28 4.81 13.66
C VAL A 458 6.88 3.63 14.44
N VAL A 459 7.05 2.47 13.79
CA VAL A 459 7.64 1.27 14.39
C VAL A 459 9.16 1.45 14.57
N GLN A 460 9.85 2.09 13.62
CA GLN A 460 11.27 2.39 13.73
C GLN A 460 11.56 3.44 14.81
N ASP A 461 10.71 4.47 14.91
CA ASP A 461 10.91 5.54 15.89
C ASP A 461 10.71 5.07 17.34
N ASN A 462 9.82 4.11 17.56
CA ASN A 462 9.37 3.73 18.91
C ASN A 462 9.92 2.38 19.42
N ARG A 463 10.59 1.55 18.59
CA ARG A 463 11.12 0.24 19.02
C ARG A 463 12.65 0.23 19.05
N LYS A 464 13.22 0.02 20.24
CA LYS A 464 14.67 -0.22 20.43
C LYS A 464 15.10 -1.46 19.64
N GLY A 465 16.11 -1.34 18.77
CA GLY A 465 16.58 -2.40 17.87
C GLY A 465 15.74 -2.57 16.58
N ALA A 466 14.94 -1.59 16.18
CA ALA A 466 14.37 -1.55 14.85
C ALA A 466 15.48 -1.40 13.79
N MET A 467 15.37 -2.15 12.69
CA MET A 467 16.32 -2.05 11.58
C MET A 467 16.17 -0.68 10.92
N LYS A 468 17.28 0.01 10.72
CA LYS A 468 17.30 1.42 10.31
C LYS A 468 17.32 1.61 8.79
N SER A 469 17.82 0.63 8.05
CA SER A 469 17.89 0.60 6.59
C SER A 469 17.36 -0.74 6.08
N ASP A 470 16.98 -0.81 4.80
CA ASP A 470 16.95 -2.06 4.05
C ASP A 470 18.19 -2.12 3.15
N TYR A 471 18.59 -3.30 2.68
CA TYR A 471 19.66 -3.41 1.69
C TYR A 471 19.08 -3.68 0.31
N VAL A 472 19.70 -3.09 -0.72
CA VAL A 472 19.53 -3.55 -2.10
C VAL A 472 20.64 -4.56 -2.37
N ILE A 473 20.26 -5.79 -2.63
CA ILE A 473 21.14 -6.93 -2.89
C ILE A 473 21.08 -7.22 -4.38
N VAL A 474 22.25 -7.22 -5.04
CA VAL A 474 22.34 -7.31 -6.49
C VAL A 474 22.96 -8.65 -6.90
N TYR A 475 22.24 -9.38 -7.74
CA TYR A 475 22.75 -10.56 -8.44
C TYR A 475 22.77 -10.32 -9.94
N ARG A 476 23.67 -11.01 -10.63
CA ARG A 476 23.71 -11.09 -12.10
C ARG A 476 23.63 -12.54 -12.54
N LYS A 477 22.90 -12.82 -13.62
CA LYS A 477 22.93 -14.12 -14.30
C LYS A 477 24.18 -14.22 -15.17
N SER A 478 25.12 -15.10 -14.81
CA SER A 478 26.33 -15.37 -15.58
C SER A 478 26.70 -16.85 -15.54
N ASN A 479 27.08 -17.38 -16.70
CA ASN A 479 27.62 -18.73 -16.87
C ASN A 479 29.16 -18.76 -16.73
N GLU A 480 29.81 -17.60 -16.61
CA GLU A 480 31.26 -17.49 -16.49
C GLU A 480 31.69 -17.55 -15.03
N THR A 481 32.69 -18.39 -14.74
CA THR A 481 33.31 -18.52 -13.41
C THR A 481 34.41 -17.50 -13.17
N ASN A 482 34.88 -16.79 -14.20
CA ASN A 482 36.07 -15.93 -14.15
C ASN A 482 35.71 -14.45 -14.19
N GLY A 483 36.07 -13.72 -13.13
CA GLY A 483 36.12 -12.25 -13.11
C GLY A 483 34.76 -11.57 -12.97
N ARG A 484 34.43 -11.08 -11.76
CA ARG A 484 33.30 -10.17 -11.55
C ARG A 484 33.66 -8.79 -12.14
N ILE A 485 33.43 -8.58 -13.43
CA ILE A 485 33.47 -7.21 -13.98
C ILE A 485 32.19 -6.51 -13.50
N LEU A 486 32.34 -5.75 -12.42
CA LEU A 486 31.31 -4.89 -11.88
C LEU A 486 31.10 -3.70 -12.81
N PRO A 487 29.86 -3.40 -13.22
CA PRO A 487 29.56 -2.13 -13.87
C PRO A 487 30.04 -0.95 -13.00
N ASP A 488 30.80 -0.02 -13.60
CA ASP A 488 31.41 1.12 -12.91
C ASP A 488 30.41 2.01 -12.16
N PHE A 489 29.14 2.01 -12.57
CA PHE A 489 28.12 2.81 -11.88
C PHE A 489 27.73 2.21 -10.52
N LEU A 490 27.75 0.88 -10.36
CA LEU A 490 27.38 0.22 -9.10
C LEU A 490 28.39 0.55 -8.00
N THR A 491 29.67 0.57 -8.33
CA THR A 491 30.75 0.88 -7.38
C THR A 491 30.78 2.35 -6.97
N LYS A 492 30.07 3.22 -7.70
CA LYS A 492 29.88 4.64 -7.36
C LYS A 492 28.70 4.87 -6.41
N ILE A 493 27.88 3.85 -6.14
CA ILE A 493 26.79 3.96 -5.16
C ILE A 493 27.42 4.11 -3.77
N ALA A 494 26.94 5.11 -3.02
CA ALA A 494 27.41 5.36 -1.67
C ALA A 494 27.23 4.12 -0.79
N ASN A 495 28.27 3.77 -0.03
CA ASN A 495 28.31 2.58 0.84
C ASN A 495 28.09 1.25 0.08
N TRP A 496 28.48 1.19 -1.19
CA TRP A 496 28.55 -0.07 -1.94
C TRP A 496 29.49 -1.07 -1.25
N SER A 497 29.05 -2.32 -1.14
CA SER A 497 29.81 -3.45 -0.61
C SER A 497 29.82 -4.61 -1.59
N ALA A 498 30.99 -5.24 -1.77
CA ALA A 498 31.15 -6.48 -2.52
C ALA A 498 30.90 -7.74 -1.65
N THR A 499 30.60 -7.56 -0.37
CA THR A 499 30.23 -8.62 0.57
C THR A 499 28.80 -8.44 1.04
N PHE A 500 28.17 -9.52 1.51
CA PHE A 500 26.84 -9.43 2.13
C PHE A 500 26.84 -8.48 3.33
N PRO A 501 25.69 -7.87 3.66
CA PRO A 501 25.55 -7.05 4.85
C PRO A 501 25.99 -7.80 6.11
N GLU A 502 26.88 -7.18 6.89
CA GLU A 502 27.20 -7.63 8.24
C GLU A 502 26.06 -7.19 9.19
N LYS A 503 25.80 -7.96 10.25
CA LYS A 503 24.75 -7.62 11.23
C LYS A 503 25.06 -6.28 11.91
N GLU A 504 24.10 -5.35 11.88
CA GLU A 504 24.05 -4.19 12.79
C GLU A 504 23.67 -4.57 14.21
#